data_AF-A0A6H9SJF6-F1
#
_entry.id   AF-A0A6H9SJF6-F1
#
_cell.length_a   1.000
_cell.length_b   1.000
_cell.length_c   1.000
_cell.angle_alpha   90.00
_cell.angle_beta   90.00
_cell.angle_gamma   90.00
#
_symmetry.space_group_name_H-M   'P 1'
#
loop_
_entity.id
_entity.type
_entity.pdbx_description
1 polymer ?
#
loop_
_entity_poly.entity_id
_entity_poly.type
_entity_poly.pdbx_seq_one_letter_code
_entity_poly.pdbx_strand_id
1 'polypeptide(L)'
;MLSLFKLRKTEPNLERTFRAPGYPLVPGIALVLAVVCLVAMAWFNALIGLIFLGFMAVGFVYFILTAQLRADAPADAMLTGL
;
A
#
# COMPACT_ATOMS: atom_id res chain seq x y z
N MET A 1 -2.95 -7.69 5.12
CA MET A 1 -2.35 -7.48 6.46
C MET A 1 -0.83 -7.76 6.53
N LEU A 2 -0.11 -7.76 5.40
CA LEU A 2 1.33 -8.08 5.38
C LEU A 2 2.19 -7.08 6.19
N SER A 3 1.77 -5.81 6.25
CA SER A 3 2.43 -4.75 7.04
C SER A 3 2.50 -5.06 8.53
N LEU A 4 1.47 -5.73 9.11
CA LEU A 4 1.44 -6.11 10.52
C LEU A 4 2.55 -7.14 10.83
N PHE A 5 2.72 -8.13 9.96
CA PHE A 5 3.80 -9.11 10.07
C PHE A 5 5.18 -8.44 9.93
N LYS A 6 5.33 -7.50 8.98
CA LYS A 6 6.58 -6.74 8.80
C LYS A 6 6.92 -5.89 10.03
N LEU A 7 5.97 -5.09 10.53
CA LEU A 7 6.15 -4.23 11.71
C LEU A 7 6.52 -5.02 12.97
N ARG A 8 6.02 -6.27 13.11
CA ARG A 8 6.43 -7.13 14.23
C ARG A 8 7.88 -7.60 14.16
N LYS A 9 8.46 -7.68 12.97
CA LYS A 9 9.86 -8.07 12.76
C LYS A 9 10.79 -6.86 12.82
N THR A 10 10.35 -5.71 12.30
CA THR A 10 11.19 -4.51 12.22
C THR A 10 11.16 -3.69 13.51
N GLU A 11 10.01 -3.56 14.17
CA GLU A 11 9.85 -2.70 15.36
C GLU A 11 8.98 -3.40 16.43
N PRO A 12 9.54 -4.40 17.13
CA PRO A 12 8.80 -5.21 18.09
C PRO A 12 8.43 -4.45 19.39
N ASN A 13 9.20 -3.42 19.74
CA ASN A 13 9.07 -2.66 21.01
C ASN A 13 8.14 -1.45 20.91
N LEU A 14 7.45 -1.24 19.79
CA LEU A 14 6.47 -0.16 19.65
C LEU A 14 5.27 -0.39 20.59
N GLU A 15 4.89 0.66 21.31
CA GLU A 15 3.64 0.74 22.09
C GLU A 15 2.45 0.42 21.17
N ARG A 16 1.68 -0.62 21.52
CA ARG A 16 0.51 -1.06 20.73
C ARG A 16 -0.73 -1.06 21.58
N THR A 17 -1.52 0.01 21.46
CA THR A 17 -2.83 0.17 22.11
C THR A 17 -3.84 -0.88 21.65
N PHE A 18 -3.73 -1.37 20.41
CA PHE A 18 -4.59 -2.44 19.89
C PHE A 18 -3.75 -3.60 19.35
N ARG A 19 -4.07 -4.83 19.79
CA ARG A 19 -3.47 -6.08 19.29
C ARG A 19 -4.54 -6.89 18.59
N ALA A 20 -4.28 -7.28 17.35
CA ALA A 20 -5.20 -8.13 16.59
C ALA A 20 -5.51 -9.43 17.38
N PRO A 21 -6.78 -9.70 17.72
CA PRO A 21 -7.17 -10.92 18.42
C PRO A 21 -6.91 -12.14 17.54
N GLY A 22 -6.35 -13.22 18.09
CA GLY A 22 -6.03 -14.43 17.33
C GLY A 22 -4.82 -14.32 16.39
N TYR A 23 -3.91 -13.37 16.63
CA TYR A 23 -2.62 -13.30 15.93
C TYR A 23 -1.77 -14.54 16.26
N PRO A 24 -1.16 -15.23 15.28
CA PRO A 24 -0.99 -14.88 13.85
C PRO A 24 -2.01 -15.51 12.88
N LEU A 25 -2.90 -16.38 13.36
CA LEU A 25 -3.74 -17.23 12.52
C LEU A 25 -4.79 -16.42 11.73
N VAL A 26 -5.55 -15.56 12.42
CA VAL A 26 -6.62 -14.77 11.80
C VAL A 26 -6.08 -13.85 10.69
N PRO A 27 -5.00 -13.06 10.93
CA PRO A 27 -4.41 -12.24 9.86
C PRO A 27 -3.77 -13.06 8.74
N GLY A 28 -3.28 -14.27 9.04
CA GLY A 28 -2.72 -15.19 8.05
C GLY A 28 -3.79 -15.71 7.09
N ILE A 29 -4.89 -16.24 7.61
CA ILE A 29 -6.02 -16.73 6.81
C ILE A 29 -6.61 -15.60 5.97
N ALA A 30 -6.80 -14.42 6.55
CA ALA A 30 -7.29 -13.25 5.82
C ALA A 30 -6.37 -12.88 4.64
N LEU A 31 -5.05 -13.00 4.80
CA LEU A 31 -4.10 -12.74 3.72
C LEU A 31 -4.19 -13.81 2.61
N VAL A 32 -4.30 -15.08 2.98
CA VAL A 32 -4.47 -16.17 2.01
C VAL A 32 -5.76 -15.98 1.21
N LEU A 33 -6.88 -15.74 1.88
CA LEU A 33 -8.18 -15.51 1.23
C LEU A 33 -8.15 -14.28 0.30
N ALA A 34 -7.48 -13.20 0.72
CA ALA A 34 -7.31 -12.02 -0.13
C ALA A 34 -6.54 -12.33 -1.42
N VAL A 35 -5.46 -13.14 -1.34
CA VAL A 35 -4.70 -13.56 -2.51
C VAL A 35 -5.54 -14.44 -3.44
N VAL A 36 -6.27 -15.42 -2.89
CA VAL A 36 -7.17 -16.27 -3.68
C VAL A 36 -8.23 -15.44 -4.39
N CYS A 37 -8.85 -14.47 -3.69
CA CYS A 37 -9.84 -13.57 -4.27
C CYS A 37 -9.23 -12.70 -5.40
N LEU A 38 -8.01 -12.18 -5.20
CA LEU A 38 -7.30 -11.42 -6.23
C LEU A 38 -7.05 -12.26 -7.49
N VAL A 39 -6.58 -13.50 -7.32
CA VAL A 39 -6.33 -14.43 -8.43
C VAL A 39 -7.64 -14.79 -9.15
N ALA A 40 -8.70 -15.07 -8.39
CA ALA A 40 -10.02 -15.36 -8.95
C ALA A 40 -10.54 -14.17 -9.79
N MET A 41 -10.44 -12.94 -9.29
CA MET A 41 -10.83 -11.76 -10.07
C MET A 41 -9.97 -11.57 -11.32
N ALA A 42 -8.65 -11.78 -11.22
CA ALA A 42 -7.76 -11.67 -12.37
C ALA A 42 -8.08 -12.72 -13.46
N TRP A 43 -8.50 -13.93 -13.08
CA TRP A 43 -8.83 -15.01 -14.00
C TRP A 43 -10.21 -14.85 -14.64
N PHE A 44 -11.25 -14.62 -13.82
CA PHE A 44 -12.62 -14.53 -14.32
C PHE A 44 -12.95 -13.17 -14.95
N ASN A 45 -12.25 -12.11 -14.54
CA ASN A 45 -12.54 -10.74 -14.96
C ASN A 45 -11.26 -9.98 -15.36
N ALA A 46 -10.48 -10.58 -16.27
CA ALA A 46 -9.20 -10.03 -16.72
C ALA A 46 -9.31 -8.59 -17.24
N LEU A 47 -10.38 -8.23 -17.95
CA LEU A 47 -10.60 -6.87 -18.44
C LEU A 47 -10.69 -5.85 -17.30
N ILE A 48 -11.53 -6.12 -16.28
CA ILE A 48 -11.67 -5.26 -15.11
C ILE A 48 -10.33 -5.20 -14.35
N GLY A 49 -9.65 -6.35 -14.19
CA GLY A 49 -8.34 -6.42 -13.57
C GLY A 49 -7.30 -5.53 -14.27
N LEU A 50 -7.26 -5.55 -15.61
CA LEU A 50 -6.36 -4.71 -16.41
C LEU A 50 -6.69 -3.22 -16.28
N ILE A 51 -7.97 -2.84 -16.22
CA ILE A 51 -8.37 -1.45 -16.00
C ILE A 51 -7.85 -0.96 -14.64
N PHE A 52 -8.06 -1.71 -13.57
CA PHE A 52 -7.55 -1.36 -12.23
C PHE A 52 -6.03 -1.25 -12.21
N LEU A 53 -5.33 -2.20 -12.86
CA LEU A 53 -3.88 -2.18 -12.98
C LEU A 53 -3.40 -0.95 -13.78
N GLY A 54 -4.11 -0.59 -14.85
CA GLY A 54 -3.87 0.61 -15.63
C GLY A 54 -4.00 1.88 -14.79
N PHE A 55 -5.09 2.03 -14.02
CA PHE A 55 -5.24 3.16 -13.10
C PHE A 55 -4.11 3.24 -12.06
N MET A 56 -3.74 2.10 -11.48
CA MET A 56 -2.63 2.03 -10.53
C MET A 56 -1.31 2.45 -11.17
N ALA A 57 -1.03 1.99 -12.40
CA ALA A 57 0.17 2.35 -13.15
C ALA A 57 0.20 3.85 -13.48
N VAL A 58 -0.91 4.42 -13.92
CA VAL A 58 -1.01 5.87 -14.22
C VAL A 58 -0.73 6.70 -12.96
N GLY A 59 -1.36 6.38 -11.83
CA GLY A 59 -1.11 7.08 -10.57
C GLY A 59 0.35 6.94 -10.11
N PHE A 60 0.95 5.76 -10.28
CA PHE A 60 2.35 5.51 -9.93
C PHE A 60 3.32 6.29 -10.82
N VAL A 61 3.10 6.31 -12.13
CA VAL A 61 3.90 7.10 -13.07
C VAL A 61 3.78 8.58 -12.75
N TYR A 62 2.57 9.08 -12.50
CA TYR A 62 2.37 10.47 -12.09
C TYR A 62 3.15 10.82 -10.80
N PHE A 63 3.12 9.93 -9.81
CA PHE A 63 3.88 10.10 -8.57
C PHE A 63 5.38 10.17 -8.81
N ILE A 64 5.92 9.33 -9.69
CA ILE A 64 7.34 9.36 -10.07
C ILE A 64 7.69 10.66 -10.80
N LEU A 65 6.87 11.07 -11.77
CA LEU A 65 7.11 12.30 -12.54
C LEU A 65 7.05 13.54 -11.65
N THR A 66 6.22 13.54 -10.62
CA THR A 66 6.09 14.65 -9.66
C THR A 66 7.15 14.60 -8.55
N ALA A 67 8.02 13.59 -8.53
CA ALA A 67 8.98 13.40 -7.44
C ALA A 67 9.99 14.54 -7.32
N GLN A 68 10.47 15.08 -8.45
CA GLN A 68 11.40 16.22 -8.47
C GLN A 68 10.74 17.50 -7.96
N LEU A 69 9.54 17.81 -8.46
CA LEU A 69 8.75 18.96 -8.00
C LEU A 69 8.50 18.90 -6.48
N ARG A 70 8.27 17.71 -5.92
CA ARG A 70 8.09 17.53 -4.47
C ARG A 70 9.39 17.70 -3.69
N ALA A 71 10.53 17.33 -4.28
CA ALA A 71 11.84 17.51 -3.66
C ALA A 71 12.26 18.99 -3.64
N ASP A 72 11.86 19.76 -4.66
CA ASP A 72 12.17 21.19 -4.79
C ASP A 72 11.18 22.09 -4.06
N ALA A 73 9.95 21.61 -3.80
CA ALA A 73 8.91 22.31 -3.04
C ALA A 73 9.35 22.99 -1.72
N PRO A 74 10.19 22.39 -0.84
CA PRO A 74 10.64 23.06 0.38
C PRO A 74 11.57 24.27 0.14
N ALA A 75 12.18 24.38 -1.04
CA ALA A 75 13.04 25.50 -1.42
C ALA A 75 12.31 26.56 -2.26
N ASP A 76 11.05 26.31 -2.62
CA ASP A 76 10.25 27.20 -3.45
C ASP A 76 9.71 28.39 -2.62
N ALA A 77 10.18 29.59 -2.95
CA ALA A 77 9.79 30.85 -2.29
C ALA A 77 8.27 31.12 -2.39
N MET A 78 7.64 30.73 -3.50
CA MET A 78 6.19 30.92 -3.71
C MET A 78 5.34 30.03 -2.80
N LEU A 79 5.86 28.90 -2.33
CA LEU A 79 5.19 27.97 -1.41
C LEU A 79 5.51 28.25 0.07
N THR A 80 6.68 28.83 0.33
CA THR A 80 7.17 29.13 1.68
C THR A 80 6.79 30.54 2.17
N GLY A 81 6.30 31.41 1.28
CA GLY A 81 5.72 32.71 1.64
C GLY A 81 6.73 33.78 2.05
N LEU A 82 7.98 33.64 1.58
CA LEU A 82 9.03 34.67 1.63
C LEU A 82 9.15 35.38 0.28
#